data_AF-J4GT25-F1
#
_entry.id   AF-J4GT25-F1
#
_cell.length_a   1.000
_cell.length_b   1.000
_cell.length_c   1.000
_cell.angle_alpha   90.00
_cell.angle_beta   90.00
_cell.angle_gamma   90.00
#
_symmetry.space_group_name_H-M   'P 1'
#
loop_
_entity.id
_entity.type
_entity.pdbx_description
1 polymer ?
#
loop_
_entity_poly.entity_id
_entity_poly.type
_entity_poly.pdbx_seq_one_letter_code
_entity_poly.pdbx_strand_id
1 'polypeptide(L)'
;MPDTNPYEGHPALSETEAEVLWQYAKLSQNIKELVAETRRLSEAPDKTLLRRLRALEVKMGLVLTLFKASVWAVINEQPADDAVDATVGETI
;
A
#
# COMPACT_ATOMS: atom_id res chain seq x y z
N MET A 1 -2.77 34.87 1.25
CA MET A 1 -2.80 35.60 -0.03
C MET A 1 -3.32 37.00 0.23
N PRO A 2 -2.88 38.03 -0.50
CA PRO A 2 -3.49 39.35 -0.36
C PRO A 2 -4.95 39.28 -0.82
N ASP A 3 -5.85 39.92 -0.08
CA ASP A 3 -7.29 39.95 -0.39
C ASP A 3 -7.63 40.89 -1.55
N THR A 4 -6.65 41.70 -1.97
CA THR A 4 -6.79 42.75 -2.97
C THR A 4 -6.32 42.28 -4.34
N ASN A 5 -7.11 42.57 -5.39
CA ASN A 5 -6.78 42.22 -6.77
C ASN A 5 -5.66 43.15 -7.30
N PRO A 6 -4.47 42.64 -7.66
CA PRO A 6 -3.35 43.44 -8.16
C PRO A 6 -3.56 43.97 -9.57
N TYR A 7 -4.57 43.47 -10.29
CA TYR A 7 -4.91 43.90 -11.66
C TYR A 7 -6.01 44.96 -11.69
N GLU A 8 -6.59 45.30 -10.54
CA GLU A 8 -7.69 46.25 -10.42
C GLU A 8 -7.23 47.68 -10.81
N GLY A 9 -7.98 48.34 -11.69
CA GLY A 9 -7.65 49.69 -12.16
C GLY A 9 -6.48 49.77 -13.15
N HIS A 10 -5.99 48.64 -13.68
CA HIS A 10 -4.92 48.65 -14.66
C HIS A 10 -5.39 49.28 -16.00
N PRO A 11 -4.72 50.33 -16.52
CA PRO A 11 -5.23 51.14 -17.64
C PRO A 11 -5.32 50.40 -18.98
N ALA A 12 -4.70 49.22 -19.09
CA ALA A 12 -4.73 48.37 -20.28
C ALA A 12 -5.70 47.17 -20.16
N LEU A 13 -6.43 47.04 -19.05
CA LEU A 13 -7.33 45.91 -18.78
C LEU A 13 -8.74 46.43 -18.51
N SER A 14 -9.73 45.70 -19.02
CA SER A 14 -11.12 45.89 -18.61
C SER A 14 -11.36 45.40 -17.16
N GLU A 15 -12.36 46.00 -16.48
CA GLU A 15 -13.12 45.47 -15.33
C GLU A 15 -12.99 43.94 -15.18
N THR A 16 -13.60 43.27 -16.15
CA THR A 16 -13.77 41.82 -16.17
C THR A 16 -12.46 41.08 -16.42
N GLU A 17 -11.55 41.64 -17.23
CA GLU A 17 -10.27 40.99 -17.54
C GLU A 17 -9.35 40.94 -16.32
N ALA A 18 -9.29 42.02 -15.56
CA ALA A 18 -8.55 42.10 -14.31
C ALA A 18 -9.07 41.07 -13.28
N GLU A 19 -10.39 40.92 -13.18
CA GLU A 19 -11.00 39.95 -12.27
C GLU A 19 -10.74 38.51 -12.72
N VAL A 20 -10.90 38.20 -14.01
CA VAL A 20 -10.64 36.85 -14.54
C VAL A 20 -9.17 36.46 -14.32
N LEU A 21 -8.21 37.34 -14.62
CA LEU A 21 -6.79 37.09 -14.38
C LEU A 21 -6.49 36.82 -12.90
N TRP A 22 -7.14 37.55 -12.00
CA TRP A 22 -7.01 37.33 -10.57
C TRP A 22 -7.56 35.98 -10.13
N GLN A 23 -8.72 35.58 -10.63
CA GLN A 23 -9.30 34.27 -10.34
C GLN A 23 -8.42 33.14 -10.89
N TYR A 24 -7.84 33.29 -12.08
CA TYR A 24 -6.88 32.33 -12.62
C TYR A 24 -5.60 32.25 -11.78
N ALA A 25 -5.08 33.38 -11.30
CA ALA A 25 -3.91 33.40 -10.43
C ALA A 25 -4.18 32.60 -9.14
N LYS A 26 -5.32 32.84 -8.50
CA LYS A 26 -5.79 32.10 -7.30
C LYS A 26 -5.96 30.61 -7.60
N LEU A 27 -6.63 30.26 -8.69
CA LEU A 27 -6.81 28.87 -9.10
C LEU A 27 -5.47 28.16 -9.34
N SER A 28 -4.55 28.81 -10.05
CA SER A 28 -3.22 28.23 -10.33
C SER A 28 -2.45 27.94 -9.05
N GLN A 29 -2.58 28.82 -8.05
CA GLN A 29 -1.96 28.60 -6.75
C GLN A 29 -2.61 27.44 -6.02
N ASN A 30 -3.95 27.40 -5.95
CA ASN A 30 -4.68 26.32 -5.30
C ASN A 30 -4.32 24.96 -5.92
N ILE A 31 -4.16 24.91 -7.25
CA ILE A 31 -3.71 23.70 -7.96
C ILE A 31 -2.28 23.34 -7.56
N LYS A 32 -1.35 24.30 -7.48
CA LYS A 32 0.03 24.04 -7.03
C LYS A 32 0.06 23.47 -5.60
N GLU A 33 -0.76 24.03 -4.71
CA GLU A 33 -0.89 23.55 -3.32
C GLU A 33 -1.48 22.15 -3.26
N LEU A 34 -2.55 21.89 -4.03
CA LEU A 34 -3.15 20.56 -4.13
C LEU A 34 -2.16 19.53 -4.67
N VAL A 35 -1.39 19.87 -5.70
CA VAL A 35 -0.36 18.98 -6.27
C VAL A 35 0.75 18.74 -5.25
N ALA A 36 1.22 19.77 -4.55
CA ALA A 36 2.23 19.62 -3.51
C ALA A 36 1.75 18.73 -2.37
N GLU A 37 0.51 18.91 -1.91
CA GLU A 37 -0.09 18.09 -0.85
C GLU A 37 -0.34 16.66 -1.32
N THR A 38 -0.86 16.47 -2.54
CA THR A 38 -1.04 15.14 -3.15
C THR A 38 0.28 14.41 -3.27
N ARG A 39 1.33 15.12 -3.71
CA ARG A 39 2.69 14.58 -3.76
C ARG A 39 3.19 14.22 -2.37
N ARG A 40 2.97 15.08 -1.36
CA ARG A 40 3.33 14.78 0.03
C ARG A 40 2.62 13.52 0.55
N LEU A 41 1.33 13.37 0.28
CA LEU A 41 0.54 12.21 0.68
C LEU A 41 0.93 10.95 -0.09
N SER A 42 1.24 11.06 -1.38
CA SER A 42 1.68 9.95 -2.22
C SER A 42 3.12 9.51 -1.91
N GLU A 43 4.00 10.46 -1.60
CA GLU A 43 5.42 10.21 -1.30
C GLU A 43 5.66 9.88 0.16
N ALA A 44 4.74 10.19 1.08
CA ALA A 44 4.72 9.64 2.42
C ALA A 44 4.19 8.21 2.30
N PRO A 45 5.06 7.20 2.07
CA PRO A 45 4.60 5.84 2.01
C PRO A 45 4.06 5.57 3.41
N ASP A 46 2.96 4.86 3.52
CA ASP A 46 2.34 4.61 4.81
C ASP A 46 3.27 3.67 5.62
N LYS A 47 4.32 4.26 6.22
CA LYS A 47 5.38 3.59 6.99
C LYS A 47 4.74 2.85 8.16
N THR A 48 3.58 3.35 8.60
CA THR A 48 2.72 2.71 9.59
C THR A 48 2.07 1.46 9.01
N LEU A 49 1.47 1.52 7.82
CA LEU A 49 0.94 0.34 7.12
C LEU A 49 2.04 -0.70 6.84
N LEU A 50 3.18 -0.31 6.27
CA LEU A 50 4.30 -1.23 6.02
C LEU A 50 4.82 -1.89 7.30
N ARG A 51 4.89 -1.14 8.41
CA ARG A 51 5.26 -1.70 9.72
C ARG A 51 4.22 -2.71 10.22
N ARG A 52 2.92 -2.42 10.04
CA ARG A 52 1.83 -3.35 10.39
C ARG A 52 1.86 -4.62 9.54
N LEU A 53 2.08 -4.50 8.23
CA LEU A 53 2.24 -5.65 7.33
C LEU A 53 3.44 -6.50 7.71
N ARG A 54 4.60 -5.90 7.98
CA ARG A 54 5.79 -6.64 8.42
C ARG A 54 5.57 -7.38 9.73
N ALA A 55 4.87 -6.76 10.69
CA ALA A 55 4.51 -7.43 11.93
C ALA A 55 3.55 -8.61 11.71
N LEU A 56 2.63 -8.51 10.75
CA LEU A 56 1.75 -9.61 10.35
C LEU A 56 2.53 -10.73 9.66
N GLU A 57 3.45 -10.39 8.74
CA GLU A 57 4.31 -11.34 8.04
C GLU A 57 5.11 -12.20 9.02
N VAL A 58 5.74 -11.59 10.03
CA VAL A 58 6.52 -12.33 11.04
C VAL A 58 5.63 -13.28 11.84
N LYS A 59 4.43 -12.84 12.23
CA LYS A 59 3.49 -13.68 12.99
C LYS A 59 2.98 -14.84 12.15
N MET A 60 2.60 -14.60 10.90
CA MET A 60 2.13 -15.64 9.98
C MET A 60 3.26 -16.61 9.61
N GLY A 61 4.50 -16.14 9.47
CA GLY A 61 5.67 -16.99 9.27
C GLY A 61 5.88 -17.96 10.42
N LEU A 62 5.73 -17.51 11.67
CA LEU A 62 5.80 -18.38 12.84
C LEU A 62 4.66 -19.42 12.85
N VAL A 63 3.42 -18.98 12.60
CA VAL A 63 2.26 -19.88 12.52
C VAL A 63 2.45 -20.95 11.43
N LEU A 64 2.94 -20.55 10.25
CA LEU A 64 3.22 -21.47 9.15
C LEU A 64 4.32 -22.48 9.53
N THR A 65 5.39 -22.04 10.18
CA THR A 65 6.45 -22.95 10.64
C THR A 65 5.93 -23.95 11.66
N LEU A 66 5.16 -23.50 12.66
CA LEU A 66 4.56 -24.39 13.66
C LEU A 66 3.58 -25.37 13.02
N PHE A 67 2.74 -24.90 12.09
CA PHE A 67 1.83 -25.75 11.34
C PHE A 67 2.55 -26.79 10.49
N LYS A 68 3.62 -26.40 9.78
CA LYS A 68 4.45 -27.34 9.02
C LYS A 68 5.09 -28.37 9.93
N ALA A 69 5.63 -27.95 11.07
CA ALA A 69 6.20 -28.87 12.06
C ALA A 69 5.15 -29.85 12.60
N SER A 70 3.94 -29.37 12.91
CA SER A 70 2.86 -30.24 13.42
C SER A 70 2.39 -31.25 12.36
N VAL A 71 2.28 -30.83 11.10
CA VAL A 71 1.91 -31.74 10.01
C VAL A 71 3.02 -32.77 9.78
N TRP A 72 4.28 -32.35 9.78
CA TRP A 72 5.40 -33.27 9.58
C TRP A 72 5.52 -34.29 10.72
N ALA A 73 5.29 -33.87 11.97
CA ALA A 73 5.24 -34.77 13.11
C ALA A 73 4.17 -35.86 12.92
N VAL A 74 2.94 -35.48 12.53
CA VAL A 74 1.85 -36.43 12.29
C VAL A 74 2.15 -37.38 11.13
N ILE A 75 2.69 -36.88 10.02
CA ILE A 75 3.05 -37.72 8.86
C ILE A 75 4.18 -38.70 9.22
N ASN A 76 5.18 -38.26 9.99
CA ASN A 76 6.29 -39.11 10.39
C ASN A 76 5.87 -40.16 11.45
N GLU A 77 4.83 -39.89 12.23
CA GLU A 77 4.25 -40.84 13.19
C GLU A 77 3.25 -41.82 12.56
N GLN A 78 2.84 -41.61 11.29
CA GLN A 78 2.15 -42.66 10.54
C GLN A 78 3.15 -43.81 10.34
N PRO A 79 2.84 -45.04 10.78
CA PRO A 79 3.64 -46.19 10.40
C PRO A 79 3.71 -46.20 8.87
N ALA A 80 4.87 -46.57 8.32
CA ALA A 80 5.06 -46.74 6.89
C ALA A 80 4.16 -47.88 6.39
N ASP A 81 2.86 -47.61 6.26
CA ASP A 81 1.83 -48.58 5.85
C ASP A 81 1.76 -48.65 4.33
N ASP A 82 2.95 -48.71 3.70
CA ASP A 82 3.14 -48.93 2.26
C ASP A 82 4.50 -49.62 2.00
N ALA A 83 4.91 -50.52 2.90
CA ALA A 83 5.98 -51.47 2.64
C ALA A 83 5.48 -52.91 2.79
N VAL A 84 5.02 -53.45 1.66
CA VAL A 84 5.12 -54.84 1.18
C VAL A 84 4.22 -55.89 1.88
N ASP A 85 3.09 -56.35 1.31
CA ASP A 85 2.93 -57.01 0.00
C ASP A 85 4.19 -57.72 -0.55
N ALA A 86 4.94 -58.45 0.29
CA ALA A 86 6.02 -59.32 -0.17
C ALA A 86 6.17 -60.66 0.58
N THR A 87 5.21 -61.08 1.42
CA THR A 87 5.34 -62.32 2.20
C THR A 87 4.36 -63.44 1.83
N VAL A 88 3.58 -63.31 0.74
CA VAL A 88 2.66 -64.38 0.29
C VAL A 88 3.32 -65.31 -0.76
N GLY A 89 4.55 -65.02 -1.18
CA GLY A 89 5.27 -65.76 -2.24
C GLY A 89 6.23 -66.86 -1.78
N GLU A 90 6.33 -67.18 -0.50
CA GLU A 90 7.27 -68.22 -0.03
C GLU A 90 6.75 -68.90 1.24
N THR A 91 6.00 -70.00 1.08
CA THR A 91 6.04 -71.25 1.89
C THR A 91 4.84 -72.13 1.51
N ILE A 92 5.15 -73.22 0.78
CA ILE A 92 4.56 -74.57 0.78
C ILE A 92 3.03 -74.72 0.77
#